data_AF-A0A963ZF90-F1
#
_entry.id   AF-A0A963ZF90-F1
#
_cell.length_a   1.000
_cell.length_b   1.000
_cell.length_c   1.000
_cell.angle_alpha   90.00
_cell.angle_beta   90.00
_cell.angle_gamma   90.00
#
_symmetry.space_group_name_H-M   'P 1'
#
loop_
_entity.id
_entity.type
_entity.pdbx_description
1 polymer ?
#
loop_
_entity_poly.entity_id
_entity_poly.type
_entity_poly.pdbx_seq_one_letter_code
_entity_poly.pdbx_strand_id
1 'polypeptide(L)'
;MKKLSATLVLFFFISVCVAGVKSELAMGYKILKDTVDATVESGKCKISGIATYDGVPIANAVVYGEKTRSVRTNAKGEFEVTVESTEQYLIVTMDSEREGYLEGYKFTGGHSIDCEIYVRDLSMMINVDKPVIYLYSDNDISVNVGLETKMNLVFTYPQLSENNDWKMHVGASGIEDMKGKYYPYLFWEGQTDELTYSTDDNAIIGELVKTDSIVPYLEKTLSTYGLNETETTDFITYWAPRMIQYEYVVTQFDLDELVSSMASLDVSPIPDHQRRLYMLFTGFDTEPDIQLTTPSFEVIPFERNGFTLLEWGGSEVSRIRLFRAL
;
A
#
# COMPACT_ATOMS: atom_id res chain seq x y z
N MET A 1 23.35 66.01 -12.91
CA MET A 1 23.82 64.73 -13.48
C MET A 1 23.75 63.66 -12.38
N LYS A 2 22.66 62.88 -12.35
CA LYS A 2 22.48 61.76 -11.40
C LYS A 2 23.11 60.51 -12.03
N LYS A 3 24.10 59.90 -11.37
CA LYS A 3 24.62 58.58 -11.75
C LYS A 3 23.71 57.51 -11.16
N LEU A 4 22.99 56.80 -12.02
CA LEU A 4 22.25 55.59 -11.69
C LEU A 4 23.28 54.45 -11.57
N SER A 5 23.43 53.87 -10.38
CA SER A 5 24.19 52.63 -10.19
C SER A 5 23.23 51.46 -10.41
N ALA A 6 23.38 50.76 -11.53
CA ALA A 6 22.63 49.54 -11.81
C ALA A 6 23.29 48.37 -11.06
N THR A 7 22.66 47.93 -9.98
CA THR A 7 23.05 46.70 -9.28
C THR A 7 22.46 45.52 -10.04
N LEU A 8 23.33 44.77 -10.73
CA LEU A 8 23.00 43.54 -11.42
C LEU A 8 22.81 42.42 -10.38
N VAL A 9 21.56 42.06 -10.08
CA VAL A 9 21.24 40.90 -9.23
C VAL A 9 21.27 39.66 -10.11
N LEU A 10 22.34 38.86 -9.99
CA LEU A 10 22.50 37.58 -10.67
C LEU A 10 21.69 36.52 -9.90
N PHE A 11 20.52 36.13 -10.41
CA PHE A 11 19.79 34.96 -9.90
C PHE A 11 20.47 33.68 -10.40
N PHE A 12 21.21 33.01 -9.53
CA PHE A 12 21.64 31.63 -9.75
C PHE A 12 20.42 30.72 -9.61
N PHE A 13 19.81 30.32 -10.73
CA PHE A 13 18.94 29.16 -10.78
C PHE A 13 19.82 27.91 -10.66
N ILE A 14 19.95 27.38 -9.45
CA ILE A 14 20.42 26.00 -9.28
C ILE A 14 19.27 25.10 -9.71
N SER A 15 19.29 24.70 -10.98
CA SER A 15 18.50 23.58 -11.45
C SER A 15 19.10 22.32 -10.79
N VAL A 16 18.53 21.92 -9.66
CA VAL A 16 18.72 20.56 -9.17
C VAL A 16 17.92 19.67 -10.12
N CYS A 17 18.58 19.17 -11.16
CA CYS A 17 18.11 17.98 -11.84
C CYS A 17 18.13 16.85 -10.81
N VAL A 18 17.01 16.63 -10.13
CA VAL A 18 16.72 15.32 -9.57
C VAL A 18 16.60 14.43 -10.80
N ALA A 19 17.69 13.73 -11.13
CA ALA A 19 17.62 12.63 -12.06
C ALA A 19 16.53 11.71 -11.51
N GLY A 20 15.40 11.64 -12.22
CA GLY A 20 14.34 10.71 -11.91
C GLY A 20 14.98 9.33 -11.90
N VAL A 21 15.17 8.78 -10.70
CA VAL A 21 15.28 7.34 -10.54
C VAL A 21 13.90 6.87 -10.96
N LYS A 22 13.76 6.54 -12.25
CA LYS A 22 12.76 5.55 -12.65
C LYS A 22 13.03 4.38 -11.72
N SER A 23 12.09 4.13 -10.82
CA SER A 23 11.97 2.83 -10.17
C SER A 23 11.79 1.83 -11.30
N GLU A 24 12.90 1.37 -11.89
CA GLU A 24 12.87 0.09 -12.58
C GLU A 24 12.46 -0.87 -11.49
N LEU A 25 11.25 -1.43 -11.58
CA LEU A 25 10.86 -2.57 -10.77
C LEU A 25 12.01 -3.57 -10.90
N ALA A 26 12.85 -3.66 -9.87
CA ALA A 26 13.96 -4.57 -9.87
C ALA A 26 13.32 -5.95 -9.90
N MET A 27 13.33 -6.60 -11.07
CA MET A 27 12.76 -7.92 -11.24
C MET A 27 13.29 -8.81 -10.11
N GLY A 28 12.43 -9.66 -9.54
CA GLY A 28 12.77 -10.56 -8.44
C GLY A 28 13.86 -11.59 -8.78
N TYR A 29 14.45 -11.49 -9.97
CA TYR A 29 15.45 -12.37 -10.52
C TYR A 29 16.34 -11.64 -11.53
N LYS A 30 17.43 -12.30 -11.92
CA LYS A 30 18.28 -11.92 -13.03
C LYS A 30 18.58 -13.14 -13.89
N ILE A 31 18.30 -13.06 -15.19
CA ILE A 31 18.73 -14.09 -16.14
C ILE A 31 20.20 -13.86 -16.46
N LEU A 32 21.02 -14.88 -16.20
CA LEU A 32 22.44 -14.88 -16.52
C LEU A 32 22.68 -15.44 -17.92
N LYS A 33 21.90 -16.45 -18.31
CA LYS A 33 22.04 -17.14 -19.58
C LYS A 33 20.74 -17.82 -19.98
N ASP A 34 20.46 -17.84 -21.27
CA ASP A 34 19.44 -18.68 -21.89
C ASP A 34 20.02 -19.28 -23.17
N THR A 35 20.08 -20.61 -23.25
CA THR A 35 20.66 -21.32 -24.39
C THR A 35 19.85 -22.54 -24.77
N VAL A 36 19.78 -22.80 -26.08
CA VAL A 36 19.27 -24.07 -26.61
C VAL A 36 20.11 -25.23 -26.06
N ASP A 37 19.43 -26.23 -25.50
CA ASP A 37 20.03 -27.42 -24.93
C ASP A 37 19.36 -28.65 -25.54
N ALA A 38 20.11 -29.37 -26.39
CA ALA A 38 19.62 -30.54 -27.10
C ALA A 38 19.26 -31.73 -26.18
N THR A 39 19.64 -31.67 -24.89
CA THR A 39 19.29 -32.67 -23.89
C THR A 39 17.94 -32.40 -23.23
N VAL A 40 17.38 -31.20 -23.41
CA VAL A 40 16.08 -30.79 -22.86
C VAL A 40 14.98 -31.07 -23.89
N GLU A 41 13.91 -31.73 -23.46
CA GLU A 41 12.75 -32.03 -24.31
C GLU A 41 12.09 -30.72 -24.82
N SER A 42 11.55 -30.75 -26.04
CA SER A 42 10.96 -29.56 -26.69
C SER A 42 9.74 -28.96 -25.98
N GLY A 43 9.13 -29.68 -25.03
CA GLY A 43 8.05 -29.19 -24.18
C GLY A 43 8.51 -28.64 -22.83
N LYS A 44 9.80 -28.77 -22.50
CA LYS A 44 10.35 -28.49 -21.17
C LYS A 44 11.46 -27.46 -21.22
N CYS A 45 11.68 -26.79 -20.09
CA CYS A 45 12.77 -25.85 -19.90
C CYS A 45 13.55 -26.27 -18.66
N LYS A 46 14.88 -26.35 -18.78
CA LYS A 46 15.76 -26.59 -17.63
C LYS A 46 16.14 -25.24 -17.02
N ILE A 47 16.02 -25.11 -15.70
CA ILE A 47 16.37 -23.91 -14.96
C ILE A 47 17.37 -24.29 -13.88
N SER A 48 18.55 -23.70 -13.98
CA SER A 48 19.60 -23.76 -12.97
C SER A 48 19.77 -22.37 -12.37
N GLY A 49 20.03 -22.27 -11.08
CA GLY A 49 20.21 -20.95 -10.49
C GLY A 49 20.67 -20.95 -9.05
N ILE A 50 20.87 -19.74 -8.53
CA ILE A 50 21.19 -19.48 -7.13
C ILE A 50 20.06 -18.64 -6.55
N ALA A 51 19.51 -19.08 -5.42
CA ALA A 51 18.60 -18.27 -4.64
C ALA A 51 19.35 -17.55 -3.52
N THR A 52 19.05 -16.27 -3.32
CA THR A 52 19.66 -15.44 -2.26
C THR A 52 18.62 -14.62 -1.53
N TYR A 53 18.86 -14.34 -0.24
CA TYR A 53 18.12 -13.37 0.57
C TYR A 53 19.13 -12.38 1.14
N ASP A 54 18.89 -11.07 0.94
CA ASP A 54 19.85 -9.98 1.24
C ASP A 54 21.27 -10.22 0.70
N GLY A 55 21.35 -10.79 -0.51
CA GLY A 55 22.61 -11.13 -1.17
C GLY A 55 23.35 -12.34 -0.58
N VAL A 56 22.75 -13.03 0.40
CA VAL A 56 23.30 -14.25 1.01
C VAL A 56 22.62 -15.49 0.41
N PRO A 57 23.36 -16.51 -0.06
CA PRO A 57 22.74 -17.73 -0.59
C PRO A 57 21.95 -18.50 0.46
N ILE A 58 20.78 -19.01 0.08
CA ILE A 58 19.83 -19.65 1.02
C ILE A 58 19.79 -21.16 0.85
N ALA A 59 20.09 -21.90 1.92
CA ALA A 59 20.06 -23.35 1.90
C ALA A 59 18.67 -23.90 2.21
N ASN A 60 18.34 -25.07 1.64
CA ASN A 60 17.13 -25.82 1.93
C ASN A 60 15.80 -25.10 1.61
N ALA A 61 15.83 -24.00 0.85
CA ALA A 61 14.64 -23.34 0.32
C ALA A 61 13.95 -24.24 -0.70
N VAL A 62 12.62 -24.24 -0.74
CA VAL A 62 11.83 -25.05 -1.67
C VAL A 62 11.66 -24.28 -2.98
N VAL A 63 11.99 -24.93 -4.10
CA VAL A 63 11.80 -24.37 -5.44
C VAL A 63 10.73 -25.17 -6.15
N TYR A 64 9.69 -24.52 -6.66
CA TYR A 64 8.57 -25.18 -7.32
C TYR A 64 7.88 -24.27 -8.33
N GLY A 65 7.16 -24.88 -9.26
CA GLY A 65 6.25 -24.20 -10.18
C GLY A 65 4.86 -24.82 -10.07
N GLU A 66 3.92 -24.43 -10.93
CA GLU A 66 2.53 -24.89 -10.88
C GLU A 66 2.42 -26.41 -11.08
N LYS A 67 3.16 -26.95 -12.05
CA LYS A 67 3.12 -28.37 -12.45
C LYS A 67 4.42 -29.10 -12.11
N THR A 68 5.39 -28.35 -11.61
CA THR A 68 6.75 -28.81 -11.35
C THR A 68 6.86 -29.48 -9.99
N ARG A 69 7.50 -30.66 -9.95
CA ARG A 69 7.88 -31.30 -8.68
C ARG A 69 8.90 -30.42 -7.96
N SER A 70 8.64 -30.15 -6.69
CA SER A 70 9.53 -29.30 -5.90
C SER A 70 10.92 -29.91 -5.71
N VAL A 71 11.93 -29.03 -5.75
CA VAL A 71 13.32 -29.32 -5.39
C VAL A 71 13.74 -28.43 -4.22
N ARG A 72 14.96 -28.62 -3.70
CA ARG A 72 15.50 -27.77 -2.65
C ARG A 72 16.86 -27.22 -3.01
N THR A 73 17.13 -25.99 -2.60
CA THR A 73 18.45 -25.38 -2.75
C THR A 73 19.47 -26.10 -1.86
N ASN A 74 20.70 -26.21 -2.35
CA ASN A 74 21.81 -26.78 -1.59
C ASN A 74 22.42 -25.76 -0.60
N ALA A 75 23.50 -26.13 0.10
CA ALA A 75 24.18 -25.26 1.07
C ALA A 75 24.75 -23.94 0.49
N LYS A 76 24.86 -23.84 -0.84
CA LYS A 76 25.31 -22.65 -1.58
C LYS A 76 24.16 -21.89 -2.25
N GLY A 77 22.92 -22.24 -1.92
CA GLY A 77 21.73 -21.64 -2.55
C GLY A 77 21.45 -22.13 -3.97
N GLU A 78 22.22 -23.08 -4.49
CA GLU A 78 22.08 -23.55 -5.86
C GLU A 78 20.90 -24.52 -5.99
N PHE A 79 20.15 -24.40 -7.08
CA PHE A 79 19.08 -25.34 -7.46
C PHE A 79 19.15 -25.67 -8.95
N GLU A 80 18.55 -26.80 -9.31
CA GLU A 80 18.30 -27.20 -10.69
C GLU A 80 16.92 -27.86 -10.75
N VAL A 81 16.09 -27.41 -11.67
CA VAL A 81 14.73 -27.91 -11.87
C VAL A 81 14.36 -27.91 -13.34
N THR A 82 13.52 -28.85 -13.76
CA THR A 82 12.95 -28.87 -15.11
C THR A 82 11.47 -28.57 -15.02
N VAL A 83 11.04 -27.53 -15.71
CA VAL A 83 9.64 -27.06 -15.75
C VAL A 83 9.02 -27.34 -17.11
N GLU A 84 7.68 -27.39 -17.17
CA GLU A 84 6.99 -27.36 -18.46
C GLU A 84 7.12 -25.97 -19.08
N SER A 85 7.35 -25.88 -20.39
CA SER A 85 7.47 -24.60 -21.12
C SER A 85 6.18 -23.76 -21.10
N THR A 86 5.06 -24.34 -20.66
CA THR A 86 3.79 -23.64 -20.45
C THR A 86 3.66 -22.98 -19.07
N GLU A 87 4.53 -23.31 -18.11
CA GLU A 87 4.48 -22.68 -16.79
C GLU A 87 4.75 -21.18 -16.89
N GLN A 88 4.07 -20.40 -16.05
CA GLN A 88 4.17 -18.93 -16.07
C GLN A 88 5.14 -18.39 -15.03
N TYR A 89 5.51 -19.22 -14.05
CA TYR A 89 6.34 -18.81 -12.94
C TYR A 89 7.14 -19.98 -12.34
N LEU A 90 8.22 -19.64 -11.64
CA LEU A 90 8.90 -20.50 -10.69
C LEU A 90 9.05 -19.73 -9.37
N ILE A 91 8.73 -20.37 -8.25
CA ILE A 91 8.78 -19.79 -6.90
C ILE A 91 9.91 -20.45 -6.11
N VAL A 92 10.65 -19.65 -5.36
CA VAL A 92 11.57 -20.10 -4.31
C VAL A 92 11.04 -19.62 -2.97
N THR A 93 10.67 -20.53 -2.07
CA THR A 93 10.19 -20.21 -0.71
C THR A 93 11.18 -20.71 0.35
N MET A 94 11.56 -19.84 1.28
CA MET A 94 12.25 -20.25 2.51
C MET A 94 11.23 -20.72 3.55
N ASP A 95 10.13 -19.97 3.65
CA ASP A 95 8.95 -20.17 4.50
C ASP A 95 7.79 -19.32 3.98
N SER A 96 6.68 -19.27 4.72
CA SER A 96 5.46 -18.53 4.36
C SER A 96 5.65 -17.02 4.16
N GLU A 97 6.73 -16.46 4.69
CA GLU A 97 6.99 -15.02 4.71
C GLU A 97 8.16 -14.63 3.81
N ARG A 98 8.85 -15.57 3.17
CA ARG A 98 10.03 -15.29 2.34
C ARG A 98 10.00 -16.04 1.02
N GLU A 99 9.70 -15.29 -0.04
CA GLU A 99 9.59 -15.84 -1.40
C GLU A 99 10.37 -15.00 -2.43
N GLY A 100 10.80 -15.68 -3.49
CA GLY A 100 11.35 -15.08 -4.70
C GLY A 100 10.68 -15.69 -5.92
N TYR A 101 10.47 -14.88 -6.96
CA TYR A 101 9.70 -15.25 -8.15
C TYR A 101 10.55 -15.07 -9.39
N LEU A 102 10.55 -16.09 -10.24
CA LEU A 102 10.90 -15.99 -11.65
C LEU A 102 9.59 -16.03 -12.44
N GLU A 103 8.98 -14.87 -12.65
CA GLU A 103 7.70 -14.70 -13.34
C GLU A 103 7.83 -13.68 -14.49
N GLY A 104 6.92 -13.73 -15.46
CA GLY A 104 6.97 -12.89 -16.66
C GLY A 104 8.11 -13.24 -17.63
N TYR A 105 8.94 -14.23 -17.31
CA TYR A 105 9.93 -14.79 -18.22
C TYR A 105 9.34 -15.95 -19.02
N LYS A 106 9.57 -15.97 -20.33
CA LYS A 106 9.08 -17.05 -21.20
C LYS A 106 9.99 -18.28 -21.11
N PHE A 107 9.53 -19.33 -20.44
CA PHE A 107 10.21 -20.63 -20.43
C PHE A 107 10.13 -21.29 -21.81
N THR A 108 11.24 -21.25 -22.55
CA THR A 108 11.27 -21.79 -23.91
C THR A 108 11.60 -23.28 -23.88
N GLY A 109 10.80 -24.06 -24.60
CA GLY A 109 11.00 -25.51 -24.72
C GLY A 109 12.34 -25.86 -25.38
N GLY A 110 13.07 -26.84 -24.84
CA GLY A 110 14.40 -27.24 -25.32
C GLY A 110 15.52 -26.26 -24.94
N HIS A 111 15.29 -25.38 -23.97
CA HIS A 111 16.31 -24.44 -23.47
C HIS A 111 16.76 -24.81 -22.06
N SER A 112 17.98 -24.38 -21.73
CA SER A 112 18.52 -24.30 -20.38
C SER A 112 18.79 -22.85 -20.01
N ILE A 113 18.25 -22.43 -18.87
CA ILE A 113 18.33 -21.07 -18.32
C ILE A 113 19.18 -21.11 -17.05
N ASP A 114 20.13 -20.17 -16.94
CA ASP A 114 20.86 -19.88 -15.71
C ASP A 114 20.34 -18.56 -15.11
N CYS A 115 20.00 -18.55 -13.82
CA CYS A 115 19.43 -17.37 -13.15
C CYS A 115 19.91 -17.16 -11.71
N GLU A 116 19.71 -15.94 -11.22
CA GLU A 116 19.69 -15.61 -9.79
C GLU A 116 18.26 -15.27 -9.42
N ILE A 117 17.75 -15.83 -8.31
CA ILE A 117 16.43 -15.47 -7.76
C ILE A 117 16.63 -14.80 -6.41
N TYR A 118 16.09 -13.60 -6.26
CA TYR A 118 16.19 -12.79 -5.07
C TYR A 118 14.95 -13.03 -4.20
N VAL A 119 15.11 -13.86 -3.18
CA VAL A 119 14.10 -14.04 -2.13
C VAL A 119 14.05 -12.77 -1.29
N ARG A 120 12.84 -12.31 -1.01
CA ARG A 120 12.60 -11.13 -0.19
C ARG A 120 11.62 -11.49 0.91
N ASP A 121 11.66 -10.73 1.99
CA ASP A 121 10.56 -10.74 2.94
C ASP A 121 9.28 -10.27 2.25
N LEU A 122 8.29 -11.14 2.28
CA LEU A 122 6.90 -10.82 2.08
C LEU A 122 6.31 -10.11 3.30
N SER A 123 7.06 -10.04 4.43
CA SER A 123 6.80 -9.10 5.52
C SER A 123 7.13 -7.66 5.06
N MET A 124 6.46 -7.25 3.99
CA MET A 124 6.15 -5.86 3.74
C MET A 124 5.20 -5.47 4.86
N MET A 125 5.73 -4.93 5.97
CA MET A 125 4.92 -4.13 6.87
C MET A 125 4.26 -3.07 5.99
N ILE A 126 2.95 -3.15 5.87
CA ILE A 126 2.17 -2.14 5.19
C ILE A 126 2.07 -0.98 6.17
N ASN A 127 2.48 0.20 5.70
CA ASN A 127 2.20 1.40 6.45
C ASN A 127 0.72 1.72 6.28
N VAL A 128 0.05 1.82 7.41
CA VAL A 128 -1.25 2.45 7.52
C VAL A 128 -0.97 3.94 7.64
N ASP A 129 -1.09 4.58 6.49
CA ASP A 129 -0.66 5.94 6.23
C ASP A 129 -1.82 6.90 6.42
N LYS A 130 -1.54 8.02 7.10
CA LYS A 130 -2.50 9.10 7.26
C LYS A 130 -3.87 8.76 7.84
N PRO A 131 -4.00 7.87 8.84
CA PRO A 131 -5.07 8.03 9.82
C PRO A 131 -5.11 9.45 10.38
N VAL A 132 -6.06 10.26 9.93
CA VAL A 132 -6.35 11.58 10.47
C VAL A 132 -7.75 11.60 11.04
N ILE A 133 -7.87 12.11 12.26
CA ILE A 133 -9.13 12.14 13.02
C ILE A 133 -9.55 13.59 13.20
N TYR A 134 -10.65 13.94 12.55
CA TYR A 134 -11.35 15.21 12.71
C TYR A 134 -12.37 15.07 13.84
N LEU A 135 -12.42 16.10 14.68
CA LEU A 135 -13.39 16.24 15.75
C LEU A 135 -14.10 17.58 15.58
N TYR A 136 -15.42 17.54 15.49
CA TYR A 136 -16.26 18.73 15.39
C TYR A 136 -17.31 18.71 16.49
N SER A 137 -17.67 19.87 17.02
CA SER A 137 -18.80 19.97 17.94
C SER A 137 -19.49 21.33 17.83
N ASP A 138 -20.82 21.31 17.93
CA ASP A 138 -21.64 22.53 17.99
C ASP A 138 -21.46 23.30 19.32
N ASN A 139 -20.92 22.64 20.35
CA ASN A 139 -20.66 23.22 21.67
C ASN A 139 -19.22 22.96 22.09
N ASP A 140 -18.65 23.83 22.93
CA ASP A 140 -17.34 23.59 23.51
C ASP A 140 -17.39 22.41 24.49
N ILE A 141 -16.67 21.34 24.17
CA ILE A 141 -16.65 20.10 24.95
C ILE A 141 -15.22 19.63 25.25
N SER A 142 -15.07 18.84 26.31
CA SER A 142 -13.83 18.09 26.57
C SER A 142 -13.98 16.68 26.03
N VAL A 143 -13.00 16.22 25.27
CA VAL A 143 -13.00 14.92 24.58
C VAL A 143 -11.75 14.14 24.98
N ASN A 144 -11.94 12.85 25.24
CA ASN A 144 -10.86 11.86 25.29
C ASN A 144 -10.97 10.95 24.06
N VAL A 145 -9.88 10.75 23.35
CA VAL A 145 -9.77 9.81 22.22
C VAL A 145 -8.68 8.81 22.55
N GLY A 146 -9.06 7.61 22.97
CA GLY A 146 -8.16 6.47 23.14
C GLY A 146 -7.92 5.75 21.82
N LEU A 147 -6.67 5.38 21.54
CA LEU A 147 -6.29 4.59 20.37
C LEU A 147 -5.86 3.18 20.80
N GLU A 148 -6.61 2.19 20.36
CA GLU A 148 -6.27 0.78 20.55
C GLU A 148 -6.04 0.12 19.18
N THR A 149 -4.86 -0.48 19.00
CA THR A 149 -4.54 -1.15 17.74
C THR A 149 -3.57 -2.31 17.98
N LYS A 150 -3.66 -3.33 17.12
CA LYS A 150 -2.67 -4.41 17.04
C LYS A 150 -1.46 -4.03 16.18
N MET A 151 -1.54 -2.91 15.46
CA MET A 151 -0.46 -2.43 14.60
C MET A 151 0.73 -1.95 15.43
N ASN A 152 1.92 -2.07 14.87
CA ASN A 152 3.10 -1.42 15.42
C ASN A 152 2.98 0.09 15.18
N LEU A 153 2.70 0.86 16.23
CA LEU A 153 2.53 2.30 16.15
C LEU A 153 3.86 2.99 15.82
N VAL A 154 3.92 3.69 14.69
CA VAL A 154 5.14 4.34 14.18
C VAL A 154 5.21 5.79 14.63
N PHE A 155 4.10 6.52 14.56
CA PHE A 155 4.08 7.94 14.87
C PHE A 155 2.69 8.41 15.31
N THR A 156 2.64 9.44 16.17
CA THR A 156 1.41 10.12 16.56
C THR A 156 1.62 11.62 16.66
N TYR A 157 0.60 12.39 16.29
CA TYR A 157 0.59 13.83 16.47
C TYR A 157 -0.81 14.36 16.78
N PRO A 158 -1.02 15.04 17.92
CA PRO A 158 -0.07 15.24 19.02
C PRO A 158 0.46 13.92 19.59
N GLN A 159 1.52 13.98 20.40
CA GLN A 159 1.99 12.77 21.08
C GLN A 159 0.89 12.22 22.00
N LEU A 160 0.63 10.91 21.93
CA LEU A 160 -0.28 10.23 22.85
C LEU A 160 0.22 10.33 24.30
N SER A 161 -0.73 10.26 25.24
CA SER A 161 -0.40 10.12 26.67
C SER A 161 0.12 8.72 27.00
N GLU A 162 0.54 8.52 28.24
CA GLU A 162 0.94 7.19 28.77
C GLU A 162 -0.20 6.16 28.75
N ASN A 163 -1.46 6.60 28.62
CA ASN A 163 -2.63 5.73 28.51
C ASN A 163 -3.07 5.50 27.05
N ASN A 164 -2.24 5.85 26.07
CA ASN A 164 -2.57 5.82 24.64
C ASN A 164 -3.82 6.65 24.29
N ASP A 165 -3.98 7.82 24.91
CA ASP A 165 -5.09 8.73 24.66
C ASP A 165 -4.67 10.17 24.31
N TRP A 166 -5.60 10.87 23.66
CA TRP A 166 -5.58 12.31 23.44
C TRP A 166 -6.71 12.97 24.23
N LYS A 167 -6.34 13.87 25.14
CA LYS A 167 -7.29 14.72 25.86
C LYS A 167 -7.31 16.11 25.25
N MET A 168 -8.46 16.47 24.70
CA MET A 168 -8.63 17.66 23.87
C MET A 168 -9.86 18.45 24.29
N HIS A 169 -9.86 19.74 23.97
CA HIS A 169 -11.05 20.57 23.91
C HIS A 169 -11.46 20.70 22.44
N VAL A 170 -12.74 20.48 22.14
CA VAL A 170 -13.29 20.59 20.80
C VAL A 170 -14.39 21.64 20.82
N GLY A 171 -14.30 22.59 19.90
CA GLY A 171 -15.28 23.66 19.75
C GLY A 171 -15.26 24.24 18.34
N ALA A 172 -15.90 25.39 18.15
CA ALA A 172 -16.02 26.02 16.82
C ALA A 172 -14.66 26.38 16.17
N SER A 173 -13.60 26.53 16.98
CA SER A 173 -12.24 26.85 16.52
C SER A 173 -11.39 25.61 16.18
N GLY A 174 -11.93 24.40 16.34
CA GLY A 174 -11.23 23.13 16.08
C GLY A 174 -10.81 22.41 17.37
N ILE A 175 -9.70 21.68 17.30
CA ILE A 175 -9.18 20.83 18.37
C ILE A 175 -8.08 21.58 19.12
N GLU A 176 -8.17 21.71 20.43
CA GLU A 176 -7.22 22.41 21.28
C GLU A 176 -6.68 21.46 22.36
N ASP A 177 -5.36 21.42 22.56
CA ASP A 177 -4.78 20.66 23.66
C ASP A 177 -4.88 21.40 25.01
N MET A 178 -4.56 20.70 26.09
CA MET A 178 -4.57 21.25 27.45
C MET A 178 -3.57 22.40 27.68
N LYS A 179 -2.71 22.72 26.70
CA LYS A 179 -1.74 23.83 26.73
C LYS A 179 -2.18 25.00 25.84
N GLY A 180 -3.35 24.91 25.22
CA GLY A 180 -3.95 25.94 24.37
C GLY A 180 -3.43 25.95 22.94
N LYS A 181 -2.82 24.85 22.45
CA LYS A 181 -2.39 24.74 21.07
C LYS A 181 -3.47 24.09 20.22
N TYR A 182 -3.73 24.69 19.06
CA TYR A 182 -4.73 24.23 18.10
C TYR A 182 -4.17 23.22 17.09
N TYR A 183 -5.03 22.28 16.70
CA TYR A 183 -4.78 21.24 15.72
C TYR A 183 -5.98 21.13 14.76
N PRO A 184 -5.73 20.96 13.45
CA PRO A 184 -6.81 20.74 12.48
C PRO A 184 -7.41 19.34 12.60
N TYR A 185 -6.60 18.36 13.03
CA TYR A 185 -6.97 16.96 13.23
C TYR A 185 -5.92 16.30 14.16
N LEU A 186 -6.27 15.15 14.73
CA LEU A 186 -5.32 14.22 15.34
C LEU A 186 -4.77 13.27 14.27
N PHE A 187 -3.59 12.70 14.49
CA PHE A 187 -2.91 11.88 13.49
C PHE A 187 -2.16 10.71 14.14
N TRP A 188 -2.23 9.54 13.51
CA TRP A 188 -1.40 8.41 13.85
C TRP A 188 -0.94 7.66 12.60
N GLU A 189 0.15 6.89 12.72
CA GLU A 189 0.65 5.98 11.68
C GLU A 189 1.03 4.65 12.33
N GLY A 190 0.69 3.56 11.66
CA GLY A 190 0.94 2.21 12.13
C GLY A 190 1.52 1.33 11.03
N GLN A 191 2.10 0.21 11.45
CA GLN A 191 2.61 -0.83 10.56
C GLN A 191 1.94 -2.16 10.87
N THR A 192 1.52 -2.87 9.82
CA THR A 192 0.89 -4.19 9.94
C THR A 192 1.23 -5.06 8.74
N ASP A 193 1.29 -6.37 8.96
CA ASP A 193 1.40 -7.39 7.92
C ASP A 193 0.07 -8.09 7.63
N GLU A 194 -0.99 -7.77 8.38
CA GLU A 194 -2.31 -8.41 8.29
C GLU A 194 -3.27 -7.72 7.29
N LEU A 195 -2.91 -6.54 6.76
CA LEU A 195 -3.79 -5.77 5.88
C LEU A 195 -3.87 -6.40 4.48
N THR A 196 -5.09 -6.68 4.02
CA THR A 196 -5.39 -7.31 2.72
C THR A 196 -6.73 -6.84 2.18
N TYR A 197 -6.97 -7.05 0.88
CA TYR A 197 -8.26 -6.76 0.27
C TYR A 197 -9.34 -7.73 0.74
N SER A 198 -10.54 -7.22 0.96
CA SER A 198 -11.76 -8.02 1.09
C SER A 198 -12.19 -8.58 -0.27
N THR A 199 -12.70 -9.81 -0.27
CA THR A 199 -13.11 -10.53 -1.48
C THR A 199 -14.49 -11.16 -1.35
N ASP A 200 -15.18 -11.32 -2.47
CA ASP A 200 -16.43 -12.07 -2.61
C ASP A 200 -16.33 -12.96 -3.85
N ASP A 201 -16.57 -14.27 -3.71
CA ASP A 201 -16.46 -15.28 -4.78
C ASP A 201 -15.18 -15.16 -5.67
N ASN A 202 -14.00 -15.04 -5.04
CA ASN A 202 -12.70 -14.82 -5.70
C ASN A 202 -12.65 -13.58 -6.59
N ALA A 203 -13.42 -12.53 -6.26
CA ALA A 203 -13.30 -11.20 -6.83
C ALA A 203 -12.96 -10.19 -5.73
N ILE A 204 -12.10 -9.21 -6.03
CA ILE A 204 -11.84 -8.10 -5.11
C ILE A 204 -13.09 -7.23 -5.04
N ILE A 205 -13.52 -6.86 -3.82
CA ILE A 205 -14.60 -5.89 -3.63
C ILE A 205 -14.03 -4.49 -3.84
N GLY A 206 -14.15 -3.93 -5.05
CA GLY A 206 -13.45 -2.69 -5.39
C GLY A 206 -13.70 -2.21 -6.81
N GLU A 207 -12.92 -1.22 -7.23
CA GLU A 207 -13.04 -0.58 -8.54
C GLU A 207 -11.67 -0.48 -9.23
N LEU A 208 -11.65 -0.65 -10.54
CA LEU A 208 -10.50 -0.35 -11.38
C LEU A 208 -10.64 1.06 -11.93
N VAL A 209 -9.69 1.93 -11.60
CA VAL A 209 -9.72 3.34 -11.99
C VAL A 209 -8.50 3.65 -12.83
N LYS A 210 -8.71 4.28 -13.97
CA LYS A 210 -7.62 4.78 -14.80
C LYS A 210 -7.08 6.08 -14.23
N THR A 211 -5.77 6.30 -14.35
CA THR A 211 -5.09 7.46 -13.74
C THR A 211 -5.65 8.82 -14.13
N ASP A 212 -6.11 9.00 -15.36
CA ASP A 212 -6.76 10.24 -15.83
C ASP A 212 -8.10 10.54 -15.14
N SER A 213 -8.65 9.57 -14.40
CA SER A 213 -9.95 9.63 -13.75
C SER A 213 -9.86 9.56 -12.21
N ILE A 214 -8.66 9.51 -11.62
CA ILE A 214 -8.47 9.30 -10.17
C ILE A 214 -9.04 10.45 -9.35
N VAL A 215 -8.75 11.70 -9.70
CA VAL A 215 -9.27 12.86 -8.96
C VAL A 215 -10.81 12.92 -8.99
N PRO A 216 -11.48 12.92 -10.16
CA PRO A 216 -12.94 12.95 -10.18
C PRO A 216 -13.58 11.69 -9.56
N TYR A 217 -12.91 10.54 -9.63
CA TYR A 217 -13.32 9.34 -8.90
C TYR A 217 -13.33 9.58 -7.39
N LEU A 218 -12.21 10.04 -6.82
CA LEU A 218 -12.09 10.29 -5.39
C LEU A 218 -13.07 11.38 -4.92
N GLU A 219 -13.21 12.49 -5.65
CA GLU A 219 -14.18 13.54 -5.31
C GLU A 219 -15.61 12.99 -5.19
N LYS A 220 -16.03 12.16 -6.17
CA LYS A 220 -17.35 11.54 -6.17
C LYS A 220 -17.52 10.55 -5.02
N THR A 221 -16.54 9.67 -4.83
CA THR A 221 -16.58 8.60 -3.83
C THR A 221 -16.59 9.16 -2.40
N LEU A 222 -15.69 10.12 -2.10
CA LEU A 222 -15.60 10.75 -0.78
C LEU A 222 -16.83 11.60 -0.45
N SER A 223 -17.38 12.33 -1.45
CA SER A 223 -18.64 13.06 -1.28
C SER A 223 -19.80 12.10 -0.98
N THR A 224 -19.83 10.95 -1.65
CA THR A 224 -20.82 9.90 -1.41
C THR A 224 -20.70 9.37 0.02
N TYR A 225 -19.47 9.15 0.52
CA TYR A 225 -19.22 8.74 1.90
C TYR A 225 -19.36 9.86 2.94
N GLY A 226 -19.75 11.06 2.50
CA GLY A 226 -20.14 12.16 3.37
C GLY A 226 -19.00 13.04 3.85
N LEU A 227 -17.80 12.96 3.25
CA LEU A 227 -16.69 13.87 3.56
C LEU A 227 -17.00 15.29 3.08
N ASN A 228 -16.54 16.29 3.82
CA ASN A 228 -16.66 17.70 3.44
C ASN A 228 -15.50 18.15 2.52
N GLU A 229 -15.52 19.40 2.06
CA GLU A 229 -14.51 19.94 1.13
C GLU A 229 -13.08 19.90 1.71
N THR A 230 -12.91 20.23 2.98
CA THR A 230 -11.59 20.22 3.65
C THR A 230 -11.05 18.80 3.74
N GLU A 231 -11.86 17.86 4.25
CA GLU A 231 -11.48 16.46 4.41
C GLU A 231 -11.19 15.80 3.06
N THR A 232 -12.01 16.10 2.04
CA THR A 232 -11.84 15.62 0.67
C THR A 232 -10.54 16.16 0.06
N THR A 233 -10.25 17.45 0.25
CA THR A 233 -9.03 18.09 -0.24
C THR A 233 -7.80 17.44 0.40
N ASP A 234 -7.81 17.25 1.72
CA ASP A 234 -6.67 16.66 2.44
C ASP A 234 -6.46 15.19 2.04
N PHE A 235 -7.55 14.42 1.85
CA PHE A 235 -7.49 13.05 1.36
C PHE A 235 -6.87 12.97 -0.04
N ILE A 236 -7.41 13.75 -0.99
CA ILE A 236 -6.98 13.72 -2.40
C ILE A 236 -5.54 14.20 -2.54
N THR A 237 -5.17 15.28 -1.86
CA THR A 237 -3.81 15.85 -1.96
C THR A 237 -2.75 14.91 -1.37
N TYR A 238 -3.13 14.01 -0.45
CA TYR A 238 -2.25 12.95 0.02
C TYR A 238 -2.20 11.75 -0.94
N TRP A 239 -3.37 11.20 -1.30
CA TRP A 239 -3.44 9.92 -2.01
C TRP A 239 -3.30 10.02 -3.53
N ALA A 240 -3.91 11.01 -4.18
CA ALA A 240 -3.91 11.09 -5.63
C ALA A 240 -2.49 11.17 -6.23
N PRO A 241 -1.53 11.96 -5.69
CA PRO A 241 -0.15 11.99 -6.21
C PRO A 241 0.57 10.64 -6.19
N ARG A 242 0.15 9.70 -5.33
CA ARG A 242 0.70 8.34 -5.26
C ARG A 242 0.03 7.43 -6.30
N MET A 243 -1.28 7.55 -6.44
CA MET A 243 -2.07 6.76 -7.39
C MET A 243 -1.76 7.12 -8.85
N ILE A 244 -1.56 8.40 -9.17
CA ILE A 244 -1.32 8.85 -10.56
C ILE A 244 0.06 8.46 -11.13
N GLN A 245 0.89 7.76 -10.36
CA GLN A 245 2.17 7.22 -10.82
C GLN A 245 2.00 5.98 -11.70
N TYR A 246 0.81 5.37 -11.68
CA TYR A 246 0.46 4.16 -12.41
C TYR A 246 -0.43 4.50 -13.62
N GLU A 247 -0.74 3.55 -14.50
CA GLU A 247 -1.77 3.75 -15.55
C GLU A 247 -3.17 3.37 -15.04
N TYR A 248 -3.23 2.34 -14.20
CA TYR A 248 -4.44 1.78 -13.62
C TYR A 248 -4.25 1.57 -12.12
N VAL A 249 -5.33 1.75 -11.35
CA VAL A 249 -5.33 1.57 -9.90
C VAL A 249 -6.56 0.78 -9.48
N VAL A 250 -6.35 -0.32 -8.75
CA VAL A 250 -7.44 -1.03 -8.07
C VAL A 250 -7.63 -0.41 -6.69
N THR A 251 -8.84 0.04 -6.37
CA THR A 251 -9.21 0.66 -5.09
C THR A 251 -10.25 -0.15 -4.35
N GLN A 252 -10.13 -0.22 -3.02
CA GLN A 252 -11.15 -0.72 -2.11
C GLN A 252 -11.30 0.27 -0.96
N PHE A 253 -12.54 0.50 -0.53
CA PHE A 253 -12.84 1.33 0.64
C PHE A 253 -13.53 0.51 1.71
N ASP A 254 -12.93 0.50 2.90
CA ASP A 254 -13.53 -0.05 4.12
C ASP A 254 -14.17 1.08 4.92
N LEU A 255 -15.38 0.82 5.44
CA LEU A 255 -16.18 1.78 6.20
C LEU A 255 -16.45 1.27 7.61
N ASP A 256 -16.38 2.18 8.58
CA ASP A 256 -16.90 2.05 9.95
C ASP A 256 -16.48 0.77 10.68
N GLU A 257 -17.34 -0.24 10.77
CA GLU A 257 -17.06 -1.50 11.48
C GLU A 257 -15.87 -2.25 10.88
N LEU A 258 -15.72 -2.22 9.54
CA LEU A 258 -14.59 -2.86 8.85
C LEU A 258 -13.27 -2.22 9.27
N VAL A 259 -13.23 -0.89 9.37
CA VAL A 259 -12.07 -0.14 9.86
C VAL A 259 -11.79 -0.46 11.34
N SER A 260 -12.84 -0.59 12.14
CA SER A 260 -12.74 -0.79 13.58
C SER A 260 -12.12 -2.15 13.96
N SER A 261 -12.11 -3.11 13.05
CA SER A 261 -11.40 -4.39 13.22
C SER A 261 -9.88 -4.25 13.26
N MET A 262 -9.33 -3.19 12.65
CA MET A 262 -7.90 -2.94 12.52
C MET A 262 -7.35 -2.04 13.62
N ALA A 263 -8.10 -0.99 13.95
CA ALA A 263 -7.81 -0.06 15.05
C ALA A 263 -9.13 0.46 15.61
N SER A 264 -9.32 0.40 16.93
CA SER A 264 -10.47 0.94 17.64
C SER A 264 -10.16 2.31 18.24
N LEU A 265 -11.17 3.18 18.22
CA LEU A 265 -11.15 4.45 18.93
C LEU A 265 -12.13 4.36 20.11
N ASP A 266 -11.62 4.56 21.33
CA ASP A 266 -12.46 4.70 22.52
C ASP A 266 -12.66 6.18 22.82
N VAL A 267 -13.84 6.70 22.50
CA VAL A 267 -14.11 8.15 22.50
C VAL A 267 -15.12 8.52 23.58
N SER A 268 -14.76 9.50 24.41
CA SER A 268 -15.61 10.01 25.48
C SER A 268 -15.67 11.55 25.47
N PRO A 269 -16.86 12.18 25.41
CA PRO A 269 -18.18 11.56 25.28
C PRO A 269 -18.32 10.79 23.95
N ILE A 270 -19.31 9.91 23.85
CA ILE A 270 -19.57 9.18 22.61
C ILE A 270 -19.98 10.19 21.52
N PRO A 271 -19.39 10.17 20.31
CA PRO A 271 -19.85 11.00 19.20
C PRO A 271 -21.33 10.74 18.88
N ASP A 272 -22.09 11.81 18.65
CA ASP A 272 -23.45 11.73 18.10
C ASP A 272 -23.43 11.07 16.71
N HIS A 273 -22.39 11.39 15.93
CA HIS A 273 -22.14 10.79 14.62
C HIS A 273 -20.66 10.44 14.43
N GLN A 274 -20.40 9.27 13.85
CA GLN A 274 -19.06 8.81 13.52
C GLN A 274 -19.01 8.27 12.08
N ARG A 275 -17.93 8.60 11.36
CA ARG A 275 -17.59 7.99 10.08
C ARG A 275 -16.11 7.65 10.03
N ARG A 276 -15.76 6.43 9.66
CA ARG A 276 -14.37 6.00 9.49
C ARG A 276 -14.19 5.38 8.11
N LEU A 277 -13.16 5.79 7.38
CA LEU A 277 -12.93 5.39 5.99
C LEU A 277 -11.46 5.01 5.77
N TYR A 278 -11.18 3.81 5.29
CA TYR A 278 -9.81 3.43 4.89
C TYR A 278 -9.80 2.98 3.44
N MET A 279 -8.84 3.51 2.68
CA MET A 279 -8.63 3.12 1.28
C MET A 279 -7.44 2.18 1.15
N LEU A 280 -7.65 1.05 0.51
CA LEU A 280 -6.57 0.24 -0.04
C LEU A 280 -6.44 0.54 -1.53
N PHE A 281 -5.22 0.73 -2.01
CA PHE A 281 -4.99 0.81 -3.45
C PHE A 281 -3.76 0.02 -3.91
N THR A 282 -3.81 -0.48 -5.13
CA THR A 282 -2.70 -1.17 -5.81
C THR A 282 -2.58 -0.62 -7.22
N GLY A 283 -1.37 -0.17 -7.59
CA GLY A 283 -1.08 0.43 -8.89
C GLY A 283 -0.54 -0.56 -9.94
N PHE A 284 -0.96 -0.37 -11.19
CA PHE A 284 -0.56 -1.18 -12.35
C PHE A 284 -0.18 -0.31 -13.56
N ASP A 285 0.84 -0.74 -14.30
CA ASP A 285 1.31 -0.06 -15.51
C ASP A 285 0.53 -0.48 -16.76
N THR A 286 -0.21 -1.58 -16.67
CA THR A 286 -1.12 -2.10 -17.69
C THR A 286 -2.41 -2.55 -17.03
N GLU A 287 -3.49 -2.63 -17.79
CA GLU A 287 -4.77 -3.13 -17.27
C GLU A 287 -4.61 -4.55 -16.71
N PRO A 288 -4.91 -4.78 -15.43
CA PRO A 288 -4.72 -6.09 -14.82
C PRO A 288 -5.92 -7.02 -15.10
N ASP A 289 -5.64 -8.31 -15.28
CA ASP A 289 -6.66 -9.36 -15.38
C ASP A 289 -7.11 -9.78 -13.96
N ILE A 290 -7.98 -8.98 -13.36
CA ILE A 290 -8.51 -9.17 -12.00
C ILE A 290 -10.03 -9.10 -12.04
N GLN A 291 -10.70 -10.06 -11.39
CA GLN A 291 -12.14 -9.99 -11.18
C GLN A 291 -12.46 -9.01 -10.06
N LEU A 292 -13.37 -8.08 -10.35
CA LEU A 292 -13.85 -7.07 -9.41
C LEU A 292 -15.36 -7.21 -9.21
N THR A 293 -15.80 -7.03 -7.97
CA THR A 293 -17.20 -6.81 -7.64
C THR A 293 -17.36 -5.43 -7.01
N THR A 294 -18.47 -4.75 -7.31
CA THR A 294 -18.74 -3.44 -6.73
C THR A 294 -19.18 -3.60 -5.28
N PRO A 295 -18.70 -2.76 -4.35
CA PRO A 295 -19.17 -2.80 -2.97
C PRO A 295 -20.70 -2.64 -2.88
N SER A 296 -21.36 -3.56 -2.16
CA SER A 296 -22.82 -3.61 -2.03
C SER A 296 -23.30 -3.07 -0.68
N PHE A 297 -22.73 -1.96 -0.20
CA PHE A 297 -23.19 -1.33 1.04
C PHE A 297 -24.13 -0.16 0.75
N GLU A 298 -25.19 -0.03 1.56
CA GLU A 298 -26.03 1.16 1.56
C GLU A 298 -25.20 2.32 2.12
N VAL A 299 -24.95 3.33 1.29
CA VAL A 299 -24.27 4.53 1.76
C VAL A 299 -25.28 5.39 2.51
N ILE A 300 -25.29 5.24 3.84
CA ILE A 300 -26.11 6.07 4.72
C ILE A 300 -25.50 7.48 4.73
N PRO A 301 -26.31 8.54 4.47
CA PRO A 301 -25.86 9.92 4.59
C PRO A 301 -25.19 10.18 5.96
N PHE A 302 -24.08 10.90 5.96
CA PHE A 302 -23.37 11.23 7.20
C PHE A 302 -23.90 12.52 7.81
N GLU A 303 -24.62 12.40 8.93
CA GLU A 303 -25.06 13.52 9.75
C GLU A 303 -23.88 14.15 10.51
N ARG A 304 -23.94 15.46 10.76
CA ARG A 304 -22.79 16.25 11.27
C ARG A 304 -23.15 17.24 12.38
N ASN A 305 -24.35 17.13 12.95
CA ASN A 305 -24.79 17.92 14.10
C ASN A 305 -24.29 17.32 15.40
N GLY A 306 -24.10 18.13 16.43
CA GLY A 306 -23.56 17.66 17.71
C GLY A 306 -22.07 17.32 17.63
N PHE A 307 -21.62 16.42 18.51
CA PHE A 307 -20.23 15.96 18.52
C PHE A 307 -20.02 14.90 17.43
N THR A 308 -19.23 15.26 16.42
CA THR A 308 -18.99 14.42 15.24
C THR A 308 -17.52 14.03 15.13
N LEU A 309 -17.25 12.75 14.86
CA LEU A 309 -15.93 12.21 14.56
C LEU A 309 -15.86 11.74 13.12
N LEU A 310 -14.84 12.18 12.39
CA LEU A 310 -14.51 11.59 11.09
C LEU A 310 -13.04 11.17 11.06
N GLU A 311 -12.79 9.91 10.74
CA GLU A 311 -11.44 9.41 10.47
C GLU A 311 -11.33 8.97 9.02
N TRP A 312 -10.22 9.34 8.36
CA TRP A 312 -9.84 8.66 7.14
C TRP A 312 -8.36 8.28 7.16
N GLY A 313 -8.01 7.23 6.43
CA GLY A 313 -6.66 6.73 6.25
C GLY A 313 -6.58 5.80 5.04
N GLY A 314 -5.50 5.05 4.94
CA GLY A 314 -5.36 4.05 3.88
C GLY A 314 -3.96 3.48 3.76
N SER A 315 -3.77 2.66 2.74
CA SER A 315 -2.50 2.02 2.44
C SER A 315 -2.36 1.73 0.95
N GLU A 316 -1.14 1.86 0.45
CA GLU A 316 -0.73 1.19 -0.79
C GLU A 316 -0.43 -0.28 -0.49
N VAL A 317 -1.10 -1.18 -1.20
CA VAL A 317 -0.93 -2.62 -1.07
C VAL A 317 -0.15 -3.12 -2.28
N SER A 318 0.81 -4.01 -2.03
CA SER A 318 1.60 -4.62 -3.11
C SER A 318 0.73 -5.50 -4.01
N ARG A 319 1.07 -5.59 -5.29
CA ARG A 319 0.43 -6.52 -6.25
C ARG A 319 0.41 -7.97 -5.74
N ILE A 320 1.50 -8.43 -5.10
CA ILE A 320 1.59 -9.78 -4.51
C ILE A 320 0.50 -10.02 -3.47
N ARG A 321 0.28 -9.05 -2.57
CA ARG A 321 -0.78 -9.15 -1.54
C ARG A 321 -2.18 -9.08 -2.13
N LEU A 322 -2.39 -8.25 -3.16
CA LEU A 322 -3.66 -8.24 -3.89
C LEU A 322 -3.95 -9.61 -4.50
N PHE A 323 -2.99 -10.22 -5.21
CA PHE A 323 -3.19 -11.54 -5.84
C PHE A 323 -3.32 -12.68 -4.82
N ARG A 324 -2.77 -12.55 -3.61
CA ARG A 324 -2.99 -13.51 -2.52
C ARG A 324 -4.38 -13.46 -1.92
N ALA A 325 -5.11 -12.36 -2.09
CA ALA A 325 -6.48 -12.26 -1.64
C ALA A 325 -7.45 -13.04 -2.55
N LEU A 326 -7.06 -13.32 -3.80
CA LEU A 326 -7.82 -14.06 -4.82
C LEU A 326 -7.54 -15.57 -4.80
#